data_AF-A0A285CT28-F1
#
_entry.id   AF-A0A285CT28-F1
#
_cell.length_a   1.000
_cell.length_b   1.000
_cell.length_c   1.000
_cell.angle_alpha   90.00
_cell.angle_beta   90.00
_cell.angle_gamma   90.00
#
_symmetry.space_group_name_H-M   'P 1'
#
loop_
_entity.id
_entity.type
_entity.pdbx_description
1 polymer ?
#
loop_
_entity_poly.entity_id
_entity_poly.type
_entity_poly.pdbx_seq_one_letter_code
_entity_poly.pdbx_strand_id
1 'polypeptide(L)'
;MHNRLTYKDSSFIFNKSYNLEGPELNEAWHNNVIIYHRKLSTYINTPVEVGFSVEKVIEDVILPENASDDPSKWYSTQRAELVPASFIMKAAKK
;
A
#
# COMPACT_ATOMS: atom_id res chain seq x y z
N MET A 1 -1.45 0.32 3.48
CA MET A 1 -0.38 0.33 4.49
C MET A 1 0.68 1.37 4.18
N HIS A 2 1.29 1.34 2.98
CA HIS A 2 2.35 2.25 2.55
C HIS A 2 2.12 3.75 2.87
N ASN A 3 0.95 4.31 2.55
CA ASN A 3 0.67 5.74 2.78
C ASN A 3 0.45 6.12 4.26
N ARG A 4 0.31 5.14 5.15
CA ARG A 4 0.12 5.35 6.59
C ARG A 4 1.44 5.43 7.34
N LEU A 5 2.57 5.30 6.63
CA LEU A 5 3.91 5.48 7.16
C LEU A 5 4.40 6.90 6.91
N THR A 6 5.00 7.48 7.94
CA THR A 6 5.76 8.73 7.84
C THR A 6 7.14 8.51 8.44
N TYR A 7 8.17 9.03 7.79
CA TYR A 7 9.53 9.01 8.34
C TYR A 7 9.73 10.22 9.24
N LYS A 8 10.10 10.00 10.50
CA LYS A 8 10.36 11.04 11.49
C LYS A 8 11.39 10.53 12.51
N ASP A 9 12.33 11.38 12.92
CA ASP A 9 13.33 11.08 13.95
C ASP A 9 14.04 9.72 13.71
N SER A 10 14.49 9.53 12.46
CA SER A 10 15.16 8.31 12.00
C SER A 10 14.33 7.01 12.04
N SER A 11 13.00 7.12 12.18
CA SER A 11 12.08 5.98 12.28
C SER A 11 10.88 6.11 11.35
N PHE A 12 10.34 4.97 10.89
CA PHE A 12 9.04 4.95 10.22
C PHE A 12 7.92 4.74 11.24
N ILE A 13 6.95 5.65 11.25
CA ILE A 13 5.84 5.66 12.21
C ILE A 13 4.54 5.40 11.44
N PHE A 14 3.75 4.43 11.91
CA PHE A 14 2.35 4.30 11.49
C PHE A 14 1.52 5.40 12.13
N ASN A 15 1.15 6.40 11.35
CA ASN A 15 0.37 7.55 11.84
C ASN A 15 -1.14 7.29 11.86
N LYS A 16 -1.60 6.19 11.23
CA LYS A 16 -3.01 5.80 11.14
C LYS A 16 -3.17 4.27 11.17
N SER A 17 -4.30 3.82 11.70
CA SER A 17 -4.64 2.39 11.77
C SER A 17 -4.90 1.80 10.38
N TYR A 18 -4.37 0.59 10.14
CA TYR A 18 -4.68 -0.20 8.95
C TYR A 18 -6.17 -0.55 8.84
N ASN A 19 -6.87 -0.68 9.97
CA ASN A 19 -8.28 -1.09 9.99
C ASN A 19 -9.26 0.00 9.55
N LEU A 20 -8.82 1.26 9.46
CA LEU A 20 -9.65 2.35 8.98
C LEU A 20 -9.71 2.31 7.45
N GLU A 21 -10.91 2.16 6.90
CA GLU A 21 -11.17 2.20 5.46
C GLU A 21 -11.98 3.44 5.11
N GLY A 22 -11.83 3.95 3.88
CA GLY A 22 -12.55 5.14 3.43
C GLY A 22 -11.71 6.08 2.58
N PRO A 23 -12.34 7.13 2.03
CA PRO A 23 -11.63 8.19 1.32
C PRO A 23 -10.78 9.01 2.29
N GLU A 24 -9.57 9.36 1.87
CA GLU A 24 -8.66 10.22 2.61
C GLU A 24 -7.92 11.13 1.63
N LEU A 25 -7.85 12.43 1.95
CA LEU A 25 -7.04 13.36 1.17
C LEU A 25 -5.56 13.01 1.35
N ASN A 26 -4.86 12.83 0.24
CA ASN A 26 -3.43 12.60 0.23
C ASN A 26 -2.69 13.90 -0.09
N GLU A 27 -2.17 14.53 0.96
CA GLU A 27 -1.41 15.79 0.88
C GLU A 27 -0.06 15.64 0.17
N ALA A 28 0.46 14.41 0.01
CA ALA A 28 1.72 14.17 -0.68
C ALA A 28 1.67 14.46 -2.19
N TRP A 29 0.48 14.71 -2.73
CA TRP A 29 0.28 15.05 -4.14
C TRP A 29 -0.29 16.47 -4.22
N HIS A 30 0.42 17.37 -4.91
CA HIS A 30 0.06 18.78 -5.12
C HIS A 30 -1.32 19.03 -5.81
N ASN A 31 -2.11 17.99 -6.08
CA ASN A 31 -3.31 18.00 -6.93
C ASN A 31 -4.58 17.46 -6.22
N ASN A 32 -4.73 17.58 -4.90
CA ASN A 32 -5.93 17.15 -4.15
C ASN A 32 -6.35 15.70 -4.44
N VAL A 33 -5.43 14.75 -4.33
CA VAL A 33 -5.71 13.33 -4.61
C VAL A 33 -6.45 12.70 -3.43
N ILE A 34 -7.57 12.03 -3.68
CA ILE A 34 -8.27 11.23 -2.67
C ILE A 34 -7.88 9.76 -2.83
N ILE A 35 -7.29 9.16 -1.79
CA ILE A 35 -7.01 7.73 -1.75
C ILE A 35 -8.11 7.03 -0.97
N TYR A 36 -8.66 5.95 -1.56
CA TYR A 36 -9.59 5.07 -0.86
C TYR A 36 -8.82 3.96 -0.18
N HIS A 37 -8.69 4.06 1.14
CA HIS A 37 -8.09 3.01 1.94
C HIS A 37 -9.01 1.81 2.02
N ARG A 38 -8.44 0.65 1.73
CA ARG A 38 -9.05 -0.66 1.88
C ARG A 38 -8.07 -1.63 2.51
N LYS A 39 -8.58 -2.55 3.32
CA LYS A 39 -7.82 -3.69 3.82
C LYS A 39 -7.62 -4.69 2.67
N LEU A 40 -6.54 -5.48 2.76
CA LEU A 40 -6.31 -6.60 1.84
C LEU A 40 -7.47 -7.59 1.86
N SER A 41 -8.05 -7.86 3.04
CA SER A 41 -9.24 -8.71 3.15
C SER A 41 -10.44 -8.14 2.39
N THR A 42 -10.62 -6.81 2.38
CA THR A 42 -11.68 -6.17 1.58
C THR A 42 -11.42 -6.33 0.08
N TYR A 43 -10.17 -6.15 -0.37
CA TYR A 43 -9.80 -6.39 -1.76
C TYR A 43 -9.98 -7.85 -2.19
N ILE A 44 -9.74 -8.82 -1.32
CA ILE A 44 -9.88 -10.26 -1.61
C ILE A 44 -11.35 -10.69 -1.56
N ASN A 45 -12.07 -10.30 -0.51
CA ASN A 45 -13.42 -10.79 -0.26
C ASN A 45 -14.45 -10.17 -1.21
N THR A 46 -14.28 -8.90 -1.59
CA THR A 46 -15.26 -8.23 -2.47
C THR A 46 -15.43 -8.95 -3.82
N PRO A 47 -14.35 -9.33 -4.55
CA PRO A 47 -14.48 -10.19 -5.74
C PRO A 47 -15.11 -11.56 -5.47
N VAL A 48 -14.76 -12.20 -4.34
CA VAL A 48 -15.30 -13.52 -3.97
C VAL A 48 -16.81 -13.47 -3.78
N GLU A 49 -17.30 -12.44 -3.09
CA GLU A 49 -18.72 -12.20 -2.84
C GLU A 49 -19.52 -12.00 -4.13
N VAL A 50 -18.91 -11.42 -5.16
CA VAL A 50 -19.55 -11.21 -6.48
C VAL A 50 -19.27 -12.33 -7.49
N GLY A 51 -18.75 -13.47 -7.04
CA GLY A 51 -18.65 -14.71 -7.82
C GLY A 51 -17.31 -14.94 -8.52
N PHE A 52 -16.25 -14.24 -8.14
CA PHE A 52 -14.90 -14.58 -8.60
C PHE A 52 -14.24 -15.62 -7.67
N SER A 53 -13.30 -16.38 -8.23
CA SER A 53 -12.32 -17.14 -7.46
C SER A 53 -11.01 -16.35 -7.44
N VAL A 54 -10.49 -16.04 -6.26
CA VAL A 54 -9.15 -15.45 -6.13
C VAL A 54 -8.13 -16.57 -6.18
N GLU A 55 -7.27 -16.55 -7.19
CA GLU A 55 -6.31 -17.64 -7.46
C GLU A 55 -4.93 -17.35 -6.89
N LYS A 56 -4.52 -16.07 -6.88
CA LYS A 56 -3.19 -15.67 -6.42
C LYS A 56 -3.20 -14.23 -5.95
N VAL A 57 -2.51 -13.96 -4.85
CA VAL A 57 -2.14 -12.62 -4.38
C VAL A 57 -0.61 -12.58 -4.27
N ILE A 58 0.00 -11.54 -4.79
CA ILE A 58 1.45 -11.31 -4.76
C ILE A 58 1.71 -9.98 -4.09
N GLU A 59 2.47 -10.02 -3.00
CA GLU A 59 3.07 -8.87 -2.34
C GLU A 59 4.58 -9.07 -2.43
N ASP A 60 5.21 -8.40 -3.39
CA ASP A 60 6.63 -8.57 -3.68
C ASP A 60 7.30 -7.20 -3.85
N VAL A 61 8.61 -7.18 -3.65
CA VAL A 61 9.43 -5.97 -3.74
C VAL A 61 10.74 -6.29 -4.45
N ILE A 62 11.06 -5.49 -5.48
CA ILE A 62 12.35 -5.52 -6.16
C ILE A 62 13.08 -4.25 -5.77
N LEU A 63 14.18 -4.40 -5.04
CA LEU A 63 14.99 -3.29 -4.56
C LEU A 63 16.25 -3.15 -5.44
N PRO A 64 16.65 -1.94 -5.83
CA PRO A 64 17.91 -1.72 -6.53
C PRO A 64 19.10 -2.03 -5.61
N GLU A 65 20.19 -2.58 -6.17
CA GLU A 65 21.43 -2.85 -5.40
C GLU A 65 22.04 -1.58 -4.80
N ASN A 66 21.90 -0.45 -5.51
CA ASN A 66 22.29 0.86 -5.02
C ASN A 66 21.07 1.57 -4.46
N ALA A 67 20.91 1.48 -3.14
CA ALA A 67 19.89 2.22 -2.41
C ALA A 67 20.20 3.73 -2.48
N SER A 68 19.53 4.43 -3.39
CA SER A 68 19.38 5.88 -3.29
C SER A 68 18.03 6.16 -2.68
N ASP A 69 18.03 6.91 -1.59
CA ASP A 69 17.25 8.14 -1.43
C ASP A 69 16.84 8.39 0.01
N ASP A 70 16.74 9.68 0.32
CA ASP A 70 16.08 10.26 1.48
C ASP A 70 14.85 9.43 1.93
N PRO A 71 14.89 8.82 3.13
CA PRO A 71 13.80 7.99 3.66
C PRO A 71 12.46 8.73 3.79
N SER A 72 12.48 10.06 3.76
CA SER A 72 11.29 10.91 3.81
C SER A 72 10.49 10.90 2.51
N LYS A 73 11.11 10.56 1.37
CA LYS A 73 10.42 10.49 0.07
C LYS A 73 9.31 9.44 0.09
N TRP A 74 8.28 9.71 -0.73
CA TRP A 74 7.14 8.81 -0.87
C TRP A 74 7.55 7.41 -1.38
N TYR A 75 8.43 7.36 -2.37
CA TYR A 75 8.99 6.13 -2.93
C TYR A 75 10.48 6.05 -2.54
N SER A 76 10.76 5.56 -1.33
CA SER A 76 12.12 5.32 -0.85
C SER A 76 12.38 3.82 -0.69
N THR A 77 13.63 3.41 -0.94
CA THR A 77 14.06 2.01 -0.83
C THR A 77 13.82 1.48 0.59
N GLN A 78 14.11 2.30 1.61
CA GLN A 78 13.93 1.95 3.03
C GLN A 78 12.46 1.76 3.40
N ARG A 79 11.54 2.49 2.75
CA ARG A 79 10.09 2.28 2.97
C ARG A 79 9.63 0.99 2.28
N ALA A 80 10.12 0.73 1.08
CA ALA A 80 9.79 -0.48 0.31
C ALA A 80 10.29 -1.77 0.98
N GLU A 81 11.39 -1.70 1.73
CA GLU A 81 11.90 -2.79 2.59
C GLU A 81 10.95 -3.16 3.74
N LEU A 82 10.16 -2.20 4.24
CA LEU A 82 9.30 -2.41 5.40
C LEU A 82 7.89 -2.86 5.03
N VAL A 83 7.31 -2.28 3.98
CA VAL A 83 5.95 -2.56 3.55
C VAL A 83 5.84 -2.57 2.03
N PRO A 84 5.03 -3.49 1.45
CA PRO A 84 4.80 -3.50 0.02
C PRO A 84 4.13 -2.20 -0.42
N ALA A 85 4.64 -1.59 -1.49
CA ALA A 85 4.03 -0.41 -2.10
C ALA A 85 2.76 -0.76 -2.88
N SER A 86 2.66 -2.00 -3.36
CA SER A 86 1.56 -2.52 -4.16
C SER A 86 1.39 -4.03 -3.96
N PHE A 87 0.22 -4.54 -4.34
CA PHE A 87 -0.02 -5.98 -4.49
C PHE A 87 -0.64 -6.26 -5.86
N ILE A 88 -0.49 -7.48 -6.35
CA ILE A 88 -1.12 -7.96 -7.58
C ILE A 88 -2.04 -9.12 -7.21
N MET A 89 -3.28 -9.09 -7.71
CA MET A 89 -4.25 -10.15 -7.48
C MET A 89 -4.75 -10.72 -8.81
N LYS A 90 -4.66 -12.04 -8.96
CA LYS A 90 -5.28 -12.81 -10.05
C LYS A 90 -6.61 -13.37 -9.55
N ALA A 91 -7.68 -13.07 -10.28
CA ALA A 91 -9.00 -13.63 -10.03
C ALA A 91 -9.65 -14.05 -11.35
N ALA A 92 -10.43 -15.12 -11.30
CA ALA A 92 -11.20 -15.64 -12.43
C ALA A 92 -12.68 -15.64 -12.08
N LYS A 93 -13.53 -15.23 -13.03
CA LYS A 93 -14.98 -15.33 -12.87
C LYS A 93 -15.38 -16.81 -12.90
N LYS A 94 -16.19 -17.24 -11.94
CA LYS A 94 -16.79 -18.58 -11.95
C LYS A 94 -17.80 -18.71 -13.09
#